data_AF-A0A4U1M6J4-F1
#
_entry.id   AF-A0A4U1M6J4-F1
#
_cell.length_a   1.000
_cell.length_b   1.000
_cell.length_c   1.000
_cell.angle_alpha   90.00
_cell.angle_beta   90.00
_cell.angle_gamma   90.00
#
_symmetry.space_group_name_H-M   'P 1'
#
loop_
_entity.id
_entity.type
_entity.pdbx_description
1 polymer ?
#
loop_
_entity_poly.entity_id
_entity_poly.type
_entity_poly.pdbx_seq_one_letter_code
_entity_poly.pdbx_strand_id
1 'polypeptide(L)'
;MEYLDIYSILTAIFTGLVSLLFLVLGIIMVTKTKGLPSYLVLVGSILGILFISGRLVLSILFAQHSVEALVNAQMIFNVFAVLPSLLIVTGLIAFVINLPKTKN
;
A
#
# COMPACT_ATOMS: atom_id res chain seq x y z
N MET A 1 4.74 26.71 9.60
CA MET A 1 4.03 25.49 10.03
C MET A 1 2.92 25.14 9.06
N GLU A 2 2.08 26.09 8.61
CA GLU A 2 1.00 25.84 7.62
C GLU A 2 1.39 25.08 6.35
N TYR A 3 2.53 25.39 5.72
CA TYR A 3 2.95 24.68 4.51
C TYR A 3 3.18 23.19 4.77
N LEU A 4 3.74 22.83 5.93
CA LEU A 4 4.07 21.45 6.29
C LEU A 4 2.79 20.61 6.46
N ASP A 5 1.76 21.20 7.04
CA ASP A 5 0.47 20.56 7.27
C ASP A 5 -0.25 20.30 5.93
N ILE A 6 -0.25 21.27 5.01
CA ILE A 6 -0.84 21.11 3.68
C ILE A 6 -0.16 19.97 2.90
N TYR A 7 1.17 19.90 2.90
CA TYR A 7 1.91 18.80 2.24
C TYR A 7 1.57 17.43 2.86
N SER A 8 1.43 17.36 4.18
CA SER A 8 1.09 16.12 4.87
C SER A 8 -0.32 15.63 4.49
N ILE A 9 -1.29 16.54 4.41
CA ILE A 9 -2.68 16.24 4.02
C ILE A 9 -2.75 15.79 2.56
N LEU A 10 -2.09 16.53 1.65
CA LEU A 10 -2.01 16.16 0.23
C LEU A 10 -1.39 14.78 0.04
N THR A 11 -0.31 14.48 0.77
CA THR A 11 0.36 13.17 0.70
C THR A 11 -0.55 12.05 1.18
N ALA A 12 -1.30 12.27 2.27
CA ALA A 12 -2.25 11.29 2.80
C ALA A 12 -3.39 11.00 1.82
N ILE A 13 -3.98 12.05 1.22
CA ILE A 13 -5.04 11.92 0.21
C ILE A 13 -4.53 11.16 -1.02
N PHE A 14 -3.36 11.56 -1.54
CA PHE A 14 -2.79 10.94 -2.73
C PHE A 14 -2.47 9.46 -2.48
N THR A 15 -1.88 9.15 -1.33
CA THR A 15 -1.55 7.78 -0.93
C THR A 15 -2.81 6.93 -0.76
N GLY A 16 -3.88 7.49 -0.19
CA GLY A 16 -5.17 6.83 -0.07
C GLY A 16 -5.80 6.50 -1.43
N LEU A 17 -5.80 7.48 -2.36
CA LEU A 17 -6.31 7.30 -3.72
C LEU A 17 -5.54 6.22 -4.50
N VAL A 18 -4.21 6.25 -4.44
CA VAL A 18 -3.34 5.25 -5.08
C VAL A 18 -3.63 3.85 -4.52
N SER A 19 -3.79 3.73 -3.20
CA SER A 19 -4.09 2.45 -2.56
C SER A 19 -5.45 1.88 -2.98
N LEU A 20 -6.47 2.75 -3.08
CA LEU A 20 -7.79 2.36 -3.60
C LEU A 20 -7.72 1.91 -5.06
N LEU A 21 -6.92 2.59 -5.89
CA LEU A 21 -6.73 2.23 -7.29
C LEU A 21 -6.12 0.84 -7.43
N PHE A 22 -5.08 0.52 -6.66
CA PHE A 22 -4.48 -0.82 -6.66
C PHE A 22 -5.43 -1.90 -6.14
N LEU A 23 -6.26 -1.60 -5.14
CA LEU A 23 -7.29 -2.52 -4.67
C LEU A 23 -8.29 -2.85 -5.78
N VAL A 24 -8.81 -1.83 -6.47
CA VAL A 24 -9.74 -2.01 -7.59
C VAL A 24 -9.09 -2.81 -8.72
N LEU A 25 -7.84 -2.49 -9.08
CA LEU A 25 -7.08 -3.26 -10.07
C LEU A 25 -6.92 -4.72 -9.64
N GLY A 26 -6.54 -4.98 -8.39
CA GLY A 26 -6.41 -6.32 -7.84
C GLY A 26 -7.71 -7.12 -7.94
N ILE A 27 -8.85 -6.51 -7.60
CA ILE A 27 -10.18 -7.13 -7.74
C ILE A 27 -10.47 -7.47 -9.20
N ILE A 28 -10.27 -6.52 -10.12
CA ILE A 28 -10.49 -6.74 -11.55
C ILE A 28 -9.59 -7.88 -12.08
N MET A 29 -8.31 -7.88 -11.72
CA MET A 29 -7.37 -8.92 -12.13
C MET A 29 -7.75 -10.29 -11.58
N VAL A 30 -8.19 -10.37 -10.32
CA VAL A 30 -8.63 -11.65 -9.73
C VAL A 30 -9.89 -12.16 -10.44
N THR A 31 -10.85 -11.29 -10.74
CA THR A 31 -12.08 -11.71 -11.44
C THR A 31 -11.81 -12.18 -12.88
N LYS A 32 -10.86 -11.56 -13.59
CA LYS A 32 -10.60 -11.84 -15.01
C LYS A 32 -9.59 -12.95 -15.28
N THR A 33 -8.46 -12.98 -14.57
CA THR A 33 -7.37 -13.93 -14.88
C THR A 33 -7.18 -15.02 -13.84
N LYS A 34 -7.70 -14.85 -12.61
CA LYS A 34 -7.68 -15.88 -11.54
C LYS A 34 -6.32 -16.57 -11.35
N GLY A 35 -5.22 -15.82 -11.39
CA GLY A 35 -3.87 -16.34 -11.27
C GLY A 35 -3.12 -15.84 -10.03
N LEU A 36 -2.02 -16.51 -9.70
CA LEU A 36 -1.08 -16.07 -8.66
C LEU A 36 -0.71 -14.57 -8.76
N PRO A 37 -0.44 -13.99 -9.96
CA PRO A 37 -0.14 -12.57 -10.09
C PRO A 37 -1.27 -11.67 -9.55
N SER A 38 -2.52 -12.03 -9.84
CA SER A 38 -3.70 -11.27 -9.41
C SER A 38 -3.90 -11.32 -7.89
N TYR A 39 -3.67 -12.49 -7.28
CA TYR A 39 -3.73 -12.64 -5.83
C TYR A 39 -2.62 -11.86 -5.12
N LEU A 40 -1.40 -11.82 -5.67
CA LEU A 40 -0.30 -11.00 -5.13
C LEU A 40 -0.65 -9.51 -5.11
N VAL A 41 -1.21 -8.98 -6.21
CA VAL A 41 -1.65 -7.59 -6.28
C VAL A 41 -2.78 -7.32 -5.27
N LEU A 42 -3.76 -8.21 -5.16
CA LEU A 42 -4.88 -8.04 -4.24
C LEU A 42 -4.43 -8.08 -2.78
N VAL A 43 -3.65 -9.09 -2.39
CA VAL A 43 -3.12 -9.24 -1.03
C VAL A 43 -2.21 -8.07 -0.68
N GLY A 44 -1.32 -7.66 -1.59
CA GLY A 44 -0.48 -6.48 -1.40
C GLY A 44 -1.30 -5.21 -1.20
N SER A 45 -2.39 -5.03 -1.95
CA SER A 45 -3.28 -3.86 -1.82
C SER A 45 -4.03 -3.85 -0.48
N ILE A 46 -4.55 -5.00 -0.04
CA ILE A 46 -5.23 -5.14 1.25
C ILE A 46 -4.25 -4.85 2.39
N LEU A 47 -3.05 -5.43 2.35
CA LEU A 47 -2.01 -5.15 3.34
C LEU A 47 -1.62 -3.67 3.32
N GLY A 48 -1.50 -3.05 2.14
CA GLY A 48 -1.20 -1.61 2.02
C GLY A 48 -2.21 -0.75 2.76
N ILE A 49 -3.50 -1.02 2.58
CA ILE A 49 -4.57 -0.30 3.29
C ILE A 49 -4.47 -0.54 4.80
N LEU A 50 -4.29 -1.79 5.24
CA LEU A 50 -4.14 -2.13 6.66
C LEU A 50 -2.94 -1.42 7.29
N PHE A 51 -1.81 -1.31 6.60
CA PHE A 51 -0.63 -0.60 7.07
C PHE A 51 -0.85 0.91 7.16
N ILE A 52 -1.55 1.51 6.19
CA ILE A 52 -1.92 2.95 6.24
C ILE A 52 -2.83 3.22 7.43
N SER A 53 -3.92 2.47 7.57
CA SER A 53 -4.86 2.62 8.68
C SER A 53 -4.21 2.32 10.03
N GLY A 54 -3.42 1.25 10.11
CA GLY A 54 -2.66 0.87 11.31
C GLY A 54 -1.66 1.93 11.72
N ARG A 55 -0.93 2.52 10.76
CA ARG A 55 -0.01 3.62 11.02
C ARG A 55 -0.73 4.84 11.58
N LEU A 56 -1.89 5.21 11.05
CA LEU A 56 -2.67 6.35 11.56
C LEU A 56 -3.15 6.10 12.99
N VAL A 57 -3.81 4.97 13.24
CA VAL A 57 -4.37 4.63 14.55
C VAL A 57 -3.27 4.51 15.60
N LEU A 58 -2.20 3.78 15.31
CA LEU A 58 -1.11 3.57 16.26
C LEU A 58 -0.29 4.84 16.47
N SER A 59 -0.09 5.68 15.45
CA SER A 59 0.57 6.98 15.65
C SER A 59 -0.21 7.86 16.61
N ILE A 60 -1.54 7.89 16.53
CA ILE A 60 -2.38 8.65 17.47
C ILE A 60 -2.25 8.09 18.89
N LEU A 61 -2.27 6.76 19.06
CA LEU A 61 -2.13 6.11 20.36
C LEU A 61 -0.74 6.36 20.98
N PHE A 62 0.34 6.22 20.22
CA PHE A 62 1.70 6.39 20.73
C PHE A 62 2.07 7.87 20.96
N ALA A 63 1.51 8.79 20.18
CA ALA A 63 1.69 10.22 20.40
C ALA A 63 1.19 10.69 21.78
N GLN A 64 0.27 9.96 22.40
CA GLN A 64 -0.21 10.24 23.76
C GLN A 64 0.76 9.79 24.86
N HIS A 65 1.72 8.91 24.55
CA HIS A 65 2.66 8.35 25.53
C HIS A 65 4.02 9.05 25.52
N SER A 66 4.69 9.11 24.38
CA SER A 66 5.96 9.84 24.23
C SER A 66 6.35 10.03 22.76
N VAL A 67 7.15 11.07 22.49
CA VAL A 67 7.68 11.35 21.14
C VAL A 67 8.60 10.22 20.67
N GLU A 68 9.40 9.64 21.56
CA GLU A 68 10.28 8.50 21.23
C GLU A 68 9.50 7.24 20.85
N ALA A 69 8.38 6.94 21.54
CA ALA A 69 7.52 5.83 21.20
C ALA A 69 6.88 6.01 19.82
N LEU A 70 6.45 7.23 19.49
CA LEU A 70 5.95 7.58 18.17
C LEU A 70 6.99 7.37 17.06
N VAL A 71 8.23 7.83 17.29
CA VAL A 71 9.33 7.69 16.34
C VAL A 71 9.71 6.23 16.11
N ASN A 72 9.80 5.42 17.18
CA ASN A 72 10.06 3.99 17.08
C ASN A 72 8.95 3.25 16.34
N ALA A 73 7.69 3.55 16.64
CA ALA A 73 6.56 2.98 15.92
C ALA A 73 6.62 3.33 14.41
N GLN A 74 6.92 4.58 14.07
CA GLN A 74 7.06 5.00 12.66
C GLN A 74 8.20 4.29 11.94
N MET A 75 9.35 4.06 12.59
CA MET A 75 10.44 3.29 11.99
C MET A 75 10.02 1.87 11.65
N ILE A 76 9.35 1.19 12.58
CA ILE A 76 8.80 -0.16 12.36
C ILE A 76 7.82 -0.13 11.18
N PHE A 77 6.87 0.80 11.19
CA PHE A 77 5.89 0.93 10.12
C PHE A 77 6.53 1.17 8.76
N ASN A 78 7.57 2.00 8.67
CA ASN A 78 8.23 2.28 7.40
C ASN A 78 8.94 1.05 6.83
N VAL A 79 9.55 0.21 7.67
CA VAL A 79 10.17 -1.05 7.24
C VAL A 79 9.11 -2.02 6.73
N PHE A 80 8.01 -2.20 7.47
CA PHE A 80 6.96 -3.13 7.08
C PHE A 80 6.09 -2.64 5.92
N ALA A 81 5.96 -1.33 5.71
CA ALA A 81 5.22 -0.74 4.60
C ALA A 81 5.81 -1.06 3.21
N VAL A 82 7.05 -1.56 3.15
CA VAL A 82 7.68 -2.04 1.91
C VAL A 82 7.10 -3.39 1.46
N LEU A 83 6.59 -4.22 2.37
CA LEU A 83 6.04 -5.53 2.01
C LEU A 83 4.82 -5.44 1.08
N PRO A 84 3.79 -4.60 1.38
CA PRO A 84 2.69 -4.36 0.44
C PRO A 84 3.14 -3.97 -0.97
N SER A 85 4.08 -3.03 -1.08
CA SER A 85 4.53 -2.52 -2.37
C SER A 85 5.32 -3.58 -3.14
N LEU A 86 6.15 -4.38 -2.47
CA LEU A 86 6.83 -5.53 -3.08
C LEU A 86 5.83 -6.55 -3.64
N LEU A 87 4.77 -6.89 -2.90
CA LEU A 87 3.74 -7.82 -3.38
C LEU A 87 2.99 -7.27 -4.60
N ILE A 88 2.63 -5.99 -4.59
CA ILE A 88 1.97 -5.35 -5.73
C ILE A 88 2.89 -5.35 -6.96
N VAL A 89 4.12 -4.89 -6.80
CA VAL A 89 5.09 -4.80 -7.92
C VAL A 89 5.41 -6.18 -8.49
N THR A 90 5.68 -7.16 -7.64
CA THR A 90 5.96 -8.54 -8.08
C THR A 90 4.74 -9.17 -8.75
N GLY A 91 3.53 -8.93 -8.23
CA GLY A 91 2.28 -9.35 -8.85
C GLY A 91 2.07 -8.73 -10.22
N LEU A 92 2.33 -7.42 -10.39
CA LEU A 92 2.22 -6.74 -11.68
C LEU A 92 3.26 -7.24 -12.69
N ILE A 93 4.52 -7.42 -12.27
CA ILE A 93 5.58 -7.97 -13.13
C ILE A 93 5.23 -9.38 -13.58
N ALA A 94 4.83 -10.25 -12.65
CA ALA A 94 4.42 -11.61 -12.96
C ALA A 94 3.19 -11.65 -13.89
N PHE A 95 2.28 -10.67 -13.76
CA PHE A 95 1.14 -10.55 -14.66
C PHE A 95 1.59 -10.21 -16.08
N VAL A 96 2.46 -9.21 -16.25
CA VAL A 96 2.97 -8.78 -17.56
C VAL A 96 3.74 -9.91 -18.25
N ILE A 97 4.58 -10.65 -17.51
CA ILE A 97 5.35 -11.78 -18.07
C ILE A 97 4.45 -12.93 -18.52
N ASN A 98 3.33 -13.16 -17.82
CA ASN A 98 2.37 -14.22 -18.14
C ASN A 98 1.33 -13.80 -19.19
N LEU A 99 1.36 -12.56 -19.71
CA LEU A 99 0.49 -12.20 -20.81
C LEU A 99 0.87 -13.02 -22.04
N PRO A 100 -0.12 -13.67 -22.71
CA PRO A 100 0.16 -14.37 -23.96
C PRO A 100 0.75 -13.36 -24.93
N LYS A 101 1.97 -13.64 -25.42
CA LYS A 101 2.63 -12.78 -26.42
C LYS A 101 1.69 -12.65 -27.60
N THR A 102 1.14 -11.45 -27.83
CA THR A 102 0.40 -11.14 -29.04
C THR A 102 1.32 -11.47 -30.21
N LYS A 103 1.06 -12.59 -30.89
CA LYS A 103 1.65 -12.88 -32.19
C LYS A 103 1.02 -11.89 -33.15
N ASN A 104 1.78 -10.83 -33.49
CA ASN A 104 1.55 -10.07 -34.71
C ASN A 104 1.86 -10.96 -35.92
#